data_AF-A0A436S5R7-F1
#
_entry.id   AF-A0A436S5R7-F1
#
_cell.length_a   1.000
_cell.length_b   1.000
_cell.length_c   1.000
_cell.angle_alpha   90.00
_cell.angle_beta   90.00
_cell.angle_gamma   90.00
#
_symmetry.space_group_name_H-M   'P 1'
#
loop_
_entity.id
_entity.type
_entity.pdbx_description
1 polymer ?
#
loop_
_entity_poly.entity_id
_entity_poly.type
_entity_poly.pdbx_seq_one_letter_code
_entity_poly.pdbx_strand_id
1 'polypeptide(L)'
;MAPPKSKKSIAVKKPQPAPAGGGPAAGTRPRKAASRSLYSAAEVHEIFRRFSVQRPEPKGELDYVNAFTLLVAVVLSAQATDAGVNKATKALFAAADTPARMLALGEAKVGDYIRTIGLWRNKAKNVIALSKALIDDYAGQVPQDRDELVKLPGVGRKTANVVLNVAFGQHTMAVDTHIFRIGNRIGLAPGKTPEQVEQGLLKVIPAEFMRHAHHWLILHGRYVCKARKPDCPACVIADICKSKEKTTDIPAPLMPIAPLDETFAAEA
;
A
#
# COMPACT_ATOMS: atom_id res chain seq x y z
N MET A 1 66.14 44.29 39.73
CA MET A 1 67.11 44.06 38.64
C MET A 1 66.33 44.03 37.32
N ALA A 2 66.65 44.96 36.40
CA ALA A 2 66.27 45.15 34.99
C ALA A 2 64.94 44.57 34.38
N PRO A 3 64.24 45.34 33.50
CA PRO A 3 62.96 45.02 32.85
C PRO A 3 63.14 44.22 31.54
N PRO A 4 62.04 43.80 30.87
CA PRO A 4 61.81 44.33 29.50
C PRO A 4 60.33 44.51 29.11
N LYS A 5 59.95 45.69 28.59
CA LYS A 5 59.82 46.08 27.16
C LYS A 5 58.41 45.86 26.55
N SER A 6 57.72 47.00 26.47
CA SER A 6 56.77 47.51 25.47
C SER A 6 56.43 46.64 24.25
N LYS A 7 55.12 46.61 23.92
CA LYS A 7 54.65 46.77 22.53
C LYS A 7 53.41 47.66 22.46
N LYS A 8 53.49 48.59 21.50
CA LYS A 8 52.57 49.68 21.18
C LYS A 8 51.29 49.17 20.51
N SER A 9 50.23 49.92 20.77
CA SER A 9 48.93 49.95 20.11
C SER A 9 49.03 50.34 18.62
N ILE A 10 48.22 49.67 17.78
CA ILE A 10 47.88 50.13 16.44
C ILE A 10 46.36 50.01 16.26
N ALA A 11 45.77 51.12 15.80
CA ALA A 11 44.35 51.35 15.67
C ALA A 11 43.70 50.64 14.46
N VAL A 12 42.39 50.46 14.61
CA VAL A 12 41.41 49.79 13.76
C VAL A 12 41.26 50.43 12.37
N LYS A 13 41.17 49.60 11.32
CA LYS A 13 40.59 49.96 10.01
C LYS A 13 39.42 49.01 9.69
N LYS A 14 38.24 49.59 9.49
CA LYS A 14 36.99 48.93 9.06
C LYS A 14 37.09 48.51 7.58
N PRO A 15 36.73 47.28 7.19
CA PRO A 15 36.54 46.95 5.77
C PRO A 15 35.13 47.36 5.28
N GLN A 16 35.11 47.94 4.08
CA GLN A 16 33.91 48.31 3.30
C GLN A 16 33.22 47.08 2.67
N PRO A 17 31.93 47.17 2.28
CA PRO A 17 31.21 46.07 1.65
C PRO A 17 31.64 45.87 0.19
N ALA A 18 31.76 44.60 -0.22
CA ALA A 18 32.09 44.20 -1.59
C ALA A 18 30.88 44.33 -2.55
N PRO A 19 31.12 44.60 -3.86
CA PRO A 19 30.06 44.85 -4.82
C PRO A 19 29.37 43.58 -5.33
N ALA A 20 28.09 43.73 -5.65
CA ALA A 20 27.29 42.75 -6.38
C ALA A 20 27.75 42.63 -7.85
N GLY A 21 27.97 41.40 -8.32
CA GLY A 21 28.28 41.07 -9.71
C GLY A 21 27.92 39.61 -9.98
N GLY A 22 27.05 39.38 -10.97
CA GLY A 22 26.24 38.18 -11.12
C GLY A 22 26.99 36.91 -11.52
N GLY A 23 26.58 35.80 -10.90
CA GLY A 23 26.82 34.44 -11.38
C GLY A 23 25.52 33.88 -12.02
N PRO A 24 25.63 33.01 -13.04
CA PRO A 24 24.48 32.53 -13.78
C PRO A 24 23.55 31.73 -12.87
N ALA A 25 22.25 32.02 -12.98
CA ALA A 25 21.19 31.27 -12.32
C ALA A 25 21.39 29.78 -12.60
N ALA A 26 21.55 28.99 -11.54
CA ALA A 26 21.58 27.54 -11.61
C ALA A 26 20.29 27.08 -12.29
N GLY A 27 20.43 26.62 -13.53
CA GLY A 27 19.32 26.09 -14.32
C GLY A 27 18.59 25.03 -13.52
N THR A 28 17.32 25.30 -13.21
CA THR A 28 16.41 24.29 -12.70
C THR A 28 16.33 23.20 -13.76
N ARG A 29 16.96 22.05 -13.50
CA ARG A 29 16.78 20.85 -14.34
C ARG A 29 15.27 20.62 -14.47
N PRO A 30 14.73 20.46 -15.69
CA PRO A 30 13.32 20.16 -15.84
C PRO A 30 13.03 18.86 -15.09
N ARG A 31 12.06 18.89 -14.17
CA ARG A 31 11.55 17.68 -13.52
C ARG A 31 11.16 16.71 -14.63
N LYS A 32 11.86 15.58 -14.76
CA LYS A 32 11.49 14.51 -15.69
C LYS A 32 10.00 14.24 -15.47
N ALA A 33 9.20 14.45 -16.53
CA ALA A 33 7.78 14.17 -16.51
C ALA A 33 7.57 12.76 -15.93
N ALA A 34 6.64 12.62 -14.99
CA ALA A 34 6.22 11.30 -14.51
C ALA A 34 5.94 10.43 -15.74
N SER A 35 6.59 9.27 -15.81
CA SER A 35 6.49 8.38 -16.96
C SER A 35 5.01 8.08 -17.20
N ARG A 36 4.50 8.42 -18.39
CA ARG A 36 3.12 8.13 -18.78
C ARG A 36 2.95 6.61 -18.91
N SER A 37 1.71 6.13 -18.79
CA SER A 37 1.39 4.73 -19.11
C SER A 37 1.85 4.39 -20.51
N LEU A 38 2.33 3.17 -20.71
CA LEU A 38 2.67 2.65 -22.04
C LEU A 38 1.43 2.23 -22.82
N TYR A 39 0.24 2.22 -22.20
CA TYR A 39 -1.00 1.74 -22.79
C TYR A 39 -1.88 2.91 -23.25
N SER A 40 -2.57 2.71 -24.37
CA SER A 40 -3.71 3.52 -24.78
C SER A 40 -4.91 3.25 -23.86
N ALA A 41 -5.89 4.16 -23.85
CA ALA A 41 -7.11 3.99 -23.07
C ALA A 41 -7.86 2.69 -23.43
N ALA A 42 -7.89 2.32 -24.72
CA ALA A 42 -8.52 1.08 -25.19
C ALA A 42 -7.80 -0.17 -24.67
N GLU A 43 -6.46 -0.18 -24.67
CA GLU A 43 -5.69 -1.29 -24.10
C GLU A 43 -5.88 -1.38 -22.58
N VAL A 44 -5.92 -0.25 -21.85
CA VAL A 44 -6.20 -0.27 -20.41
C VAL A 44 -7.59 -0.82 -20.14
N HIS A 45 -8.61 -0.35 -20.87
CA HIS A 45 -9.96 -0.89 -20.75
C HIS A 45 -9.98 -2.40 -20.99
N GLU A 46 -9.30 -2.89 -22.03
CA GLU A 46 -9.23 -4.33 -22.32
C GLU A 46 -8.53 -5.13 -21.20
N ILE A 47 -7.45 -4.61 -20.62
CA ILE A 47 -6.79 -5.24 -19.45
C ILE A 47 -7.80 -5.47 -18.32
N PHE A 48 -8.54 -4.43 -17.94
CA PHE A 48 -9.47 -4.52 -16.82
C PHE A 48 -10.73 -5.31 -17.16
N ARG A 49 -11.21 -5.27 -18.41
CA ARG A 49 -12.28 -6.16 -18.89
C ARG A 49 -11.86 -7.63 -18.80
N ARG A 50 -10.61 -7.97 -19.15
CA ARG A 50 -10.12 -9.36 -19.01
C ARG A 50 -10.04 -9.79 -17.55
N PHE A 51 -9.58 -8.91 -16.67
CA PHE A 51 -9.61 -9.19 -15.23
C PHE A 51 -11.03 -9.36 -14.69
N SER A 52 -12.00 -8.55 -15.15
CA SER A 52 -13.39 -8.66 -14.72
C SER A 52 -14.06 -9.94 -15.23
N VAL A 53 -13.72 -10.44 -16.42
CA VAL A 53 -14.21 -11.75 -16.88
C VAL A 53 -13.57 -12.89 -16.08
N GLN A 54 -12.26 -12.81 -15.82
CA GLN A 54 -11.56 -13.85 -15.07
C GLN A 54 -12.00 -13.93 -13.60
N ARG A 55 -12.26 -12.79 -12.96
CA ARG A 55 -12.71 -12.68 -11.57
C ARG A 55 -13.75 -11.56 -11.45
N PRO A 56 -15.04 -11.81 -11.68
CA PRO A 56 -16.07 -10.76 -11.64
C PRO A 56 -16.14 -10.02 -10.31
N GLU A 57 -16.01 -10.76 -9.20
CA GLU A 57 -16.04 -10.23 -7.84
C GLU A 57 -14.76 -10.61 -7.10
N PRO A 58 -13.62 -9.95 -7.37
CA PRO A 58 -12.38 -10.29 -6.71
C PRO A 58 -12.44 -9.88 -5.23
N LYS A 59 -12.02 -10.79 -4.34
CA LYS A 59 -11.98 -10.59 -2.90
C LYS A 59 -10.53 -10.60 -2.40
N GLY A 60 -10.27 -9.86 -1.32
CA GLY A 60 -9.04 -9.99 -0.56
C GLY A 60 -8.99 -11.32 0.18
N GLU A 61 -7.80 -11.70 0.64
CA GLU A 61 -7.58 -12.99 1.33
C GLU A 61 -7.64 -12.87 2.86
N LEU A 62 -7.89 -11.67 3.41
CA LEU A 62 -8.02 -11.47 4.85
C LEU A 62 -9.46 -11.74 5.29
N ASP A 63 -9.63 -12.55 6.33
CA ASP A 63 -10.93 -12.85 6.92
C ASP A 63 -11.37 -11.72 7.86
N TYR A 64 -12.62 -11.27 7.72
CA TYR A 64 -13.25 -10.26 8.58
C TYR A 64 -14.77 -10.40 8.56
N VAL A 65 -15.43 -9.83 9.57
CA VAL A 65 -16.90 -9.85 9.71
C VAL A 65 -17.53 -8.47 9.68
N ASN A 66 -16.74 -7.41 9.87
CA ASN A 66 -17.17 -6.01 9.87
C ASN A 66 -15.98 -5.07 9.59
N ALA A 67 -16.22 -3.77 9.46
CA ALA A 67 -15.18 -2.78 9.17
C ALA A 67 -14.06 -2.73 10.23
N PHE A 68 -14.39 -2.94 11.50
CA PHE A 68 -13.40 -2.94 12.59
C PHE A 68 -12.46 -4.15 12.50
N THR A 69 -13.01 -5.35 12.33
CA THR A 69 -12.22 -6.57 12.20
C THR A 69 -11.38 -6.57 10.92
N LEU A 70 -11.87 -5.96 9.83
CA LEU A 70 -11.06 -5.68 8.64
C LEU A 70 -9.87 -4.77 8.98
N LEU A 71 -10.12 -3.63 9.63
CA LEU A 71 -9.07 -2.69 10.02
C LEU A 71 -7.99 -3.37 10.87
N VAL A 72 -8.39 -4.16 11.86
CA VAL A 72 -7.47 -4.95 12.69
C VAL A 72 -6.70 -5.96 11.84
N ALA A 73 -7.35 -6.72 10.97
CA ALA A 73 -6.68 -7.70 10.10
C ALA A 73 -5.63 -7.04 9.19
N VAL A 74 -5.93 -5.88 8.60
CA VAL A 74 -4.98 -5.15 7.75
C VAL A 74 -3.82 -4.56 8.55
N VAL A 75 -4.05 -4.10 9.79
CA VAL A 75 -2.94 -3.67 10.67
C VAL A 75 -2.04 -4.86 11.04
N LEU A 76 -2.63 -6.04 11.28
CA LEU A 76 -1.89 -7.26 11.59
C LEU A 76 -1.13 -7.85 10.39
N SER A 77 -1.57 -7.58 9.16
CA SER A 77 -0.95 -8.11 7.94
C SER A 77 0.38 -7.44 7.58
N ALA A 78 0.73 -6.32 8.22
CA ALA A 78 2.02 -5.69 8.04
C ALA A 78 3.16 -6.68 8.34
N GLN A 79 3.95 -7.03 7.30
CA GLN A 79 5.02 -8.03 7.38
C GLN A 79 4.56 -9.41 7.89
N ALA A 80 3.35 -9.81 7.53
CA ALA A 80 2.79 -11.14 7.79
C ALA A 80 2.14 -11.69 6.52
N THR A 81 1.89 -13.00 6.48
CA THR A 81 1.10 -13.62 5.43
C THR A 81 -0.38 -13.56 5.80
N ASP A 82 -1.26 -13.39 4.81
CA ASP A 82 -2.71 -13.33 5.06
C ASP A 82 -3.21 -14.61 5.74
N ALA A 83 -2.72 -15.79 5.32
CA ALA A 83 -3.01 -17.07 5.98
C ALA A 83 -2.59 -17.09 7.46
N GLY A 84 -1.44 -16.51 7.80
CA GLY A 84 -0.97 -16.40 9.18
C GLY A 84 -1.83 -15.44 10.01
N VAL A 85 -2.30 -14.36 9.40
CA VAL A 85 -3.25 -13.42 10.02
C VAL A 85 -4.58 -14.11 10.27
N ASN A 86 -5.19 -14.74 9.26
CA ASN A 86 -6.49 -15.40 9.38
C ASN A 86 -6.50 -16.48 10.46
N LYS A 87 -5.43 -17.28 10.56
CA LYS A 87 -5.28 -18.29 11.61
C LYS A 87 -5.32 -17.66 13.01
N ALA A 88 -4.64 -16.53 13.20
CA ALA A 88 -4.59 -15.83 14.48
C ALA A 88 -5.89 -15.08 14.79
N THR A 89 -6.49 -14.44 13.77
CA THR A 89 -7.67 -13.59 13.94
C THR A 89 -8.96 -14.38 14.12
N LYS A 90 -9.04 -15.62 13.63
CA LYS A 90 -10.23 -16.46 13.78
C LYS A 90 -10.74 -16.55 15.22
N ALA A 91 -9.86 -16.92 16.15
CA ALA A 91 -10.23 -17.02 17.56
C ALA A 91 -10.33 -15.64 18.24
N LEU A 92 -9.48 -14.69 17.84
CA LEU A 92 -9.51 -13.32 18.35
C LEU A 92 -10.85 -12.63 18.05
N PHE A 93 -11.33 -12.70 16.82
CA PHE A 93 -12.56 -12.04 16.39
C PHE A 93 -13.81 -12.74 16.95
N ALA A 94 -13.75 -14.05 17.20
CA ALA A 94 -14.82 -14.72 17.95
C ALA A 94 -14.92 -14.20 19.40
N ALA A 95 -13.80 -13.82 20.02
CA ALA A 95 -13.77 -13.26 21.37
C ALA A 95 -14.02 -11.74 21.41
N ALA A 96 -13.56 -11.00 20.39
CA ALA A 96 -13.56 -9.55 20.34
C ALA A 96 -13.66 -9.02 18.91
N ASP A 97 -14.88 -8.72 18.48
CA ASP A 97 -15.26 -8.21 17.15
C ASP A 97 -15.65 -6.72 17.14
N THR A 98 -15.51 -6.03 18.28
CA THR A 98 -15.78 -4.59 18.44
C THR A 98 -14.63 -3.92 19.19
N PRO A 99 -14.42 -2.59 19.02
CA PRO A 99 -13.38 -1.87 19.75
C PRO A 99 -13.50 -2.03 21.27
N ALA A 100 -14.72 -1.97 21.82
CA ALA A 100 -14.96 -2.10 23.25
C ALA A 100 -14.57 -3.50 23.78
N ARG A 101 -14.97 -4.57 23.07
CA ARG A 101 -14.59 -5.94 23.43
C ARG A 101 -13.08 -6.16 23.30
N MET A 102 -12.46 -5.63 22.25
CA MET A 102 -11.01 -5.73 22.02
C MET A 102 -10.22 -5.01 23.12
N LEU A 103 -10.65 -3.81 23.51
CA LEU A 103 -10.04 -3.06 24.60
C LEU A 103 -10.20 -3.78 25.94
N ALA A 104 -11.40 -4.31 26.23
CA ALA A 104 -11.67 -5.07 27.45
C ALA A 104 -10.89 -6.39 27.53
N LEU A 105 -10.58 -7.01 26.39
CA LEU A 105 -9.75 -8.21 26.32
C LEU A 105 -8.31 -7.93 26.81
N GLY A 106 -7.79 -6.74 26.52
CA GLY A 106 -6.50 -6.25 26.99
C GLY A 106 -5.29 -6.74 26.18
N GLU A 107 -4.20 -5.99 26.24
CA GLU A 107 -3.01 -6.20 25.39
C GLU A 107 -2.40 -7.59 25.54
N ALA A 108 -2.29 -8.10 26.78
CA ALA A 108 -1.69 -9.40 27.04
C ALA A 108 -2.44 -10.53 26.34
N LYS A 109 -3.79 -10.58 26.50
CA LYS A 109 -4.61 -11.61 25.87
C LYS A 109 -4.65 -11.46 24.35
N VAL A 110 -4.75 -10.23 23.82
CA VAL A 110 -4.62 -9.99 22.37
C VAL A 110 -3.29 -10.54 21.87
N GLY A 111 -2.20 -10.26 22.58
CA GLY A 111 -0.86 -10.76 22.27
C GLY A 111 -0.78 -12.29 22.23
N ASP A 112 -1.46 -12.99 23.13
CA ASP A 112 -1.53 -14.45 23.13
C ASP A 112 -2.23 -14.99 21.87
N TYR A 113 -3.34 -14.37 21.42
CA TYR A 113 -4.02 -14.74 20.18
C TYR A 113 -3.14 -14.57 18.94
N ILE A 114 -2.35 -13.49 18.87
CA ILE A 114 -1.59 -13.13 17.66
C ILE A 114 -0.11 -13.48 17.73
N ARG A 115 0.31 -14.28 18.73
CA ARG A 115 1.72 -14.58 19.02
C ARG A 115 2.46 -15.27 17.87
N THR A 116 1.72 -15.96 17.01
CA THR A 116 2.24 -16.63 15.81
C THR A 116 2.63 -15.68 14.69
N ILE A 117 2.24 -14.41 14.78
CA ILE A 117 2.54 -13.38 13.79
C ILE A 117 3.85 -12.65 14.17
N GLY A 118 4.67 -12.32 13.18
CA GLY A 118 5.83 -11.44 13.37
C GLY A 118 5.42 -10.08 13.96
N LEU A 119 6.28 -9.53 14.83
CA LEU A 119 6.09 -8.24 15.51
C LEU A 119 4.84 -8.16 16.42
N TRP A 120 4.34 -9.31 16.90
CA TRP A 120 3.07 -9.41 17.63
C TRP A 120 2.96 -8.48 18.85
N ARG A 121 4.05 -8.21 19.58
CA ARG A 121 4.01 -7.32 20.76
C ARG A 121 3.60 -5.90 20.38
N ASN A 122 4.28 -5.31 19.40
CA ASN A 122 3.96 -3.98 18.90
C ASN A 122 2.57 -3.96 18.23
N LYS A 123 2.22 -5.05 17.54
CA LYS A 123 0.88 -5.20 16.94
C LYS A 123 -0.22 -5.23 18.00
N ALA A 124 -0.07 -5.99 19.08
CA ALA A 124 -1.04 -6.06 20.17
C ALA A 124 -1.23 -4.68 20.82
N LYS A 125 -0.12 -3.99 21.12
CA LYS A 125 -0.15 -2.61 21.62
C LYS A 125 -0.90 -1.67 20.66
N ASN A 126 -0.62 -1.74 19.37
CA ASN A 126 -1.31 -0.91 18.37
C ASN A 126 -2.80 -1.25 18.27
N VAL A 127 -3.19 -2.53 18.29
CA VAL A 127 -4.60 -2.96 18.24
C VAL A 127 -5.38 -2.42 19.44
N ILE A 128 -4.80 -2.47 20.65
CA ILE A 128 -5.43 -1.90 21.84
C ILE A 128 -5.51 -0.37 21.77
N ALA A 129 -4.42 0.30 21.40
CA ALA A 129 -4.39 1.75 21.27
C ALA A 129 -5.37 2.25 20.20
N LEU A 130 -5.46 1.56 19.05
CA LEU A 130 -6.42 1.81 17.99
C LEU A 130 -7.85 1.61 18.48
N SER A 131 -8.12 0.52 19.21
CA SER A 131 -9.45 0.24 19.75
C SER A 131 -9.90 1.33 20.73
N LYS A 132 -8.97 1.81 21.56
CA LYS A 132 -9.22 2.95 22.46
C LYS A 132 -9.49 4.25 21.68
N ALA A 133 -8.66 4.59 20.70
CA ALA A 133 -8.85 5.79 19.88
C ALA A 133 -10.21 5.79 19.16
N LEU A 134 -10.65 4.64 18.64
CA LEU A 134 -11.98 4.50 18.03
C LEU A 134 -13.10 4.82 19.02
N ILE A 135 -12.99 4.37 20.27
CA ILE A 135 -14.00 4.65 21.30
C ILE A 135 -14.00 6.13 21.68
N ASP A 136 -12.83 6.68 21.97
CA ASP A 136 -12.68 8.04 22.50
C ASP A 136 -13.06 9.10 21.45
N ASP A 137 -12.56 8.95 20.22
CA ASP A 137 -12.62 10.00 19.20
C ASP A 137 -13.69 9.75 18.11
N TYR A 138 -14.15 8.50 17.95
CA TYR A 138 -15.01 8.09 16.84
C TYR A 138 -16.23 7.26 17.26
N ALA A 139 -16.63 7.32 18.54
CA ALA A 139 -17.81 6.62 19.08
C ALA A 139 -17.83 5.10 18.79
N GLY A 140 -16.65 4.48 18.72
CA GLY A 140 -16.47 3.05 18.43
C GLY A 140 -16.63 2.66 16.96
N GLN A 141 -16.70 3.62 16.03
CA GLN A 141 -16.87 3.37 14.61
C GLN A 141 -15.59 3.64 13.82
N VAL A 142 -15.35 2.84 12.78
CA VAL A 142 -14.23 3.07 11.86
C VAL A 142 -14.55 4.28 10.97
N PRO A 143 -13.74 5.35 10.99
CA PRO A 143 -14.01 6.53 10.18
C PRO A 143 -13.90 6.23 8.68
N GLN A 144 -14.74 6.88 7.88
CA GLN A 144 -14.76 6.75 6.41
C GLN A 144 -13.94 7.85 5.71
N ASP A 145 -13.01 8.46 6.42
CA ASP A 145 -12.07 9.44 5.89
C ASP A 145 -10.63 8.94 6.04
N ARG A 146 -9.83 9.13 4.99
CA ARG A 146 -8.45 8.63 4.94
C ARG A 146 -7.58 9.33 5.97
N ASP A 147 -7.71 10.65 6.10
CA ASP A 147 -6.83 11.45 6.94
C ASP A 147 -7.17 11.23 8.42
N GLU A 148 -8.44 10.92 8.75
CA GLU A 148 -8.84 10.41 10.06
C GLU A 148 -8.31 8.99 10.34
N LEU A 149 -8.42 8.06 9.38
CA LEU A 149 -7.90 6.70 9.54
C LEU A 149 -6.39 6.68 9.81
N VAL A 150 -5.61 7.53 9.14
CA VAL A 150 -4.15 7.60 9.31
C VAL A 150 -3.73 8.11 10.70
N LYS A 151 -4.63 8.78 11.45
CA LYS A 151 -4.35 9.15 12.85
C LYS A 151 -4.36 7.94 13.79
N LEU A 152 -4.98 6.83 13.38
CA LEU A 152 -5.09 5.64 14.21
C LEU A 152 -3.71 4.92 14.33
N PRO A 153 -3.33 4.44 15.53
CA PRO A 153 -2.09 3.70 15.73
C PRO A 153 -1.95 2.49 14.81
N GLY A 154 -0.83 2.41 14.09
CA GLY A 154 -0.54 1.31 13.15
C GLY A 154 -1.21 1.44 11.78
N VAL A 155 -1.94 2.52 11.52
CA VAL A 155 -2.61 2.76 10.23
C VAL A 155 -1.79 3.74 9.39
N GLY A 156 -1.18 3.23 8.33
CA GLY A 156 -0.58 4.05 7.29
C GLY A 156 -1.56 4.33 6.15
N ARG A 157 -1.14 5.18 5.20
CA ARG A 157 -1.93 5.55 4.01
C ARG A 157 -2.42 4.33 3.21
N LYS A 158 -1.57 3.30 3.06
CA LYS A 158 -1.94 2.02 2.40
C LYS A 158 -3.10 1.34 3.14
N THR A 159 -2.97 1.17 4.45
CA THR A 159 -3.98 0.54 5.31
C THR A 159 -5.31 1.28 5.22
N ALA A 160 -5.28 2.62 5.31
CA ALA A 160 -6.47 3.45 5.16
C ALA A 160 -7.14 3.24 3.80
N ASN A 161 -6.38 3.28 2.70
CA ASN A 161 -6.92 3.05 1.36
C ASN A 161 -7.56 1.66 1.21
N VAL A 162 -6.96 0.60 1.76
CA VAL A 162 -7.54 -0.76 1.73
C VAL A 162 -8.88 -0.79 2.47
N VAL A 163 -8.94 -0.23 3.68
CA VAL A 163 -10.17 -0.21 4.49
C VAL A 163 -11.28 0.59 3.80
N LEU A 164 -10.97 1.77 3.25
CA LEU A 164 -11.93 2.59 2.50
C LEU A 164 -12.50 1.89 1.27
N ASN A 165 -11.67 1.16 0.53
CA ASN A 165 -12.12 0.41 -0.64
C ASN A 165 -12.98 -0.80 -0.24
N VAL A 166 -12.48 -1.63 0.67
CA VAL A 166 -13.09 -2.92 0.97
C VAL A 166 -14.35 -2.77 1.83
N ALA A 167 -14.30 -2.00 2.92
CA ALA A 167 -15.44 -1.87 3.84
C ALA A 167 -16.47 -0.84 3.38
N PHE A 168 -16.03 0.22 2.67
CA PHE A 168 -16.89 1.37 2.36
C PHE A 168 -17.07 1.61 0.85
N GLY A 169 -16.49 0.77 -0.01
CA GLY A 169 -16.68 0.84 -1.46
C GLY A 169 -16.05 2.06 -2.14
N GLN A 170 -15.18 2.80 -1.44
CA GLN A 170 -14.57 3.99 -2.01
C GLN A 170 -13.56 3.63 -3.11
N HIS A 171 -13.45 4.51 -4.11
CA HIS A 171 -12.55 4.35 -5.26
C HIS A 171 -11.09 4.72 -4.91
N THR A 172 -10.54 4.07 -3.88
CA THR A 172 -9.14 4.24 -3.44
C THR A 172 -8.25 3.16 -4.07
N MET A 173 -6.98 3.49 -4.29
CA MET A 173 -5.99 2.57 -4.87
C MET A 173 -4.81 2.38 -3.92
N ALA A 174 -4.84 1.32 -3.11
CA ALA A 174 -3.69 0.98 -2.27
C ALA A 174 -2.59 0.33 -3.12
N VAL A 175 -1.37 0.87 -3.08
CA VAL A 175 -0.21 0.31 -3.80
C VAL A 175 0.67 -0.45 -2.82
N ASP A 176 0.76 -1.76 -3.02
CA ASP A 176 1.67 -2.65 -2.31
C ASP A 176 2.86 -3.07 -3.22
N THR A 177 3.64 -4.04 -2.77
CA THR A 177 4.79 -4.53 -3.54
C THR A 177 4.39 -5.26 -4.82
N HIS A 178 3.20 -5.85 -4.90
CA HIS A 178 2.68 -6.51 -6.09
C HIS A 178 2.24 -5.48 -7.13
N ILE A 179 1.41 -4.52 -6.71
CA ILE A 179 0.88 -3.45 -7.57
C ILE A 179 2.01 -2.51 -8.00
N PHE A 180 2.93 -2.15 -7.11
CA PHE A 180 4.10 -1.35 -7.44
C PHE A 180 4.97 -2.02 -8.51
N ARG A 181 5.19 -3.34 -8.36
CA ARG A 181 5.93 -4.12 -9.36
C ARG A 181 5.18 -4.17 -10.67
N ILE A 182 3.88 -4.47 -10.69
CA ILE A 182 3.09 -4.52 -11.93
C ILE A 182 3.10 -3.17 -12.63
N GLY A 183 2.76 -2.10 -11.92
CA GLY A 183 2.70 -0.73 -12.44
C GLY A 183 3.96 -0.34 -13.20
N ASN A 184 5.13 -0.75 -12.69
CA ASN A 184 6.42 -0.52 -13.32
C ASN A 184 6.78 -1.57 -14.40
N ARG A 185 6.67 -2.87 -14.09
CA ARG A 185 7.10 -3.98 -14.97
C ARG A 185 6.37 -3.97 -16.30
N ILE A 186 5.04 -3.84 -16.27
CA ILE A 186 4.25 -3.86 -17.50
C ILE A 186 4.09 -2.45 -18.09
N GLY A 187 4.51 -1.41 -17.36
CA GLY A 187 4.36 -0.01 -17.76
C GLY A 187 2.95 0.55 -17.64
N LEU A 188 2.09 -0.03 -16.79
CA LEU A 188 0.71 0.43 -16.60
C LEU A 188 0.65 1.80 -15.92
N ALA A 189 1.47 1.99 -14.89
CA ALA A 189 1.59 3.23 -14.12
C ALA A 189 3.01 3.35 -13.54
N PRO A 190 4.03 3.59 -14.37
CA PRO A 190 5.42 3.61 -13.95
C PRO A 190 5.71 4.78 -13.00
N GLY A 191 6.41 4.51 -11.90
CA GLY A 191 6.68 5.47 -10.84
C GLY A 191 7.76 4.99 -9.87
N LYS A 192 8.54 5.93 -9.33
CA LYS A 192 9.64 5.63 -8.39
C LYS A 192 9.17 5.39 -6.96
N THR A 193 7.97 5.88 -6.62
CA THR A 193 7.38 5.74 -5.29
C THR A 193 5.97 5.16 -5.39
N PRO A 194 5.45 4.49 -4.35
CA PRO A 194 4.09 3.98 -4.32
C PRO A 194 3.04 5.05 -4.64
N GLU A 195 3.24 6.29 -4.17
CA GLU A 195 2.35 7.43 -4.41
C GLU A 195 2.33 7.82 -5.89
N GLN A 196 3.49 7.78 -6.57
CA GLN A 196 3.54 8.06 -8.01
C GLN A 196 2.78 6.99 -8.81
N VAL A 197 2.91 5.72 -8.41
CA VAL A 197 2.17 4.62 -9.04
C VAL A 197 0.67 4.75 -8.74
N GLU A 198 0.27 5.05 -7.50
CA GLU A 198 -1.11 5.29 -7.09
C GLU A 198 -1.75 6.38 -7.97
N GLN A 199 -1.08 7.53 -8.09
CA GLN A 199 -1.54 8.64 -8.91
C GLN A 199 -1.60 8.31 -10.40
N GLY A 200 -0.71 7.44 -10.89
CA GLY A 200 -0.77 6.93 -12.25
C GLY A 200 -1.99 6.03 -12.46
N LEU A 201 -2.22 5.07 -11.56
CA LEU A 201 -3.34 4.14 -11.62
C LEU A 201 -4.69 4.85 -11.55
N LEU A 202 -4.86 5.81 -10.63
CA LEU A 202 -6.07 6.62 -10.51
C LEU A 202 -6.40 7.40 -11.79
N LYS A 203 -5.40 7.73 -12.60
CA LYS A 203 -5.60 8.47 -13.86
C LYS A 203 -5.92 7.57 -15.06
N VAL A 204 -5.41 6.35 -15.08
CA VAL A 204 -5.45 5.50 -16.28
C VAL A 204 -6.57 4.47 -16.24
N ILE A 205 -6.94 4.01 -15.05
CA ILE A 205 -7.95 2.96 -14.90
C ILE A 205 -9.34 3.61 -15.01
N PRO A 206 -10.23 3.11 -15.89
CA PRO A 206 -11.60 3.60 -16.01
C PRO A 206 -12.39 3.49 -14.70
N ALA A 207 -13.27 4.44 -14.45
CA ALA A 207 -14.02 4.55 -13.19
C ALA A 207 -14.86 3.30 -12.86
N GLU A 208 -15.42 2.65 -13.89
CA GLU A 208 -16.23 1.43 -13.76
C GLU A 208 -15.45 0.24 -13.19
N PHE A 209 -14.13 0.19 -13.40
CA PHE A 209 -13.25 -0.87 -12.90
C PHE A 209 -12.64 -0.52 -11.54
N MET A 210 -12.71 0.74 -11.11
CA MET A 210 -11.91 1.24 -10.00
C MET A 210 -12.21 0.54 -8.67
N ARG A 211 -13.48 0.16 -8.46
CA ARG A 211 -13.92 -0.58 -7.27
C ARG A 211 -13.10 -1.86 -7.03
N HIS A 212 -12.83 -2.62 -8.10
CA HIS A 212 -12.19 -3.94 -8.04
C HIS A 212 -10.73 -3.94 -8.51
N ALA A 213 -10.27 -2.85 -9.12
CA ALA A 213 -8.94 -2.72 -9.69
C ALA A 213 -7.81 -3.07 -8.71
N HIS A 214 -7.91 -2.65 -7.44
CA HIS A 214 -6.94 -3.03 -6.42
C HIS A 214 -6.81 -4.56 -6.28
N HIS A 215 -7.94 -5.26 -6.10
CA HIS A 215 -7.95 -6.72 -5.92
C HIS A 215 -7.49 -7.46 -7.17
N TRP A 216 -7.88 -7.03 -8.37
CA TRP A 216 -7.38 -7.64 -9.60
C TRP A 216 -5.86 -7.53 -9.72
N LEU A 217 -5.29 -6.35 -9.46
CA LEU A 217 -3.86 -6.13 -9.59
C LEU A 217 -3.06 -6.88 -8.52
N ILE A 218 -3.50 -6.90 -7.26
CA ILE A 218 -2.81 -7.65 -6.20
C ILE A 218 -2.86 -9.15 -6.45
N LEU A 219 -4.02 -9.72 -6.81
CA LEU A 219 -4.18 -11.15 -7.09
C LEU A 219 -3.36 -11.55 -8.33
N HIS A 220 -3.42 -10.74 -9.39
CA HIS A 220 -2.62 -10.97 -10.58
C HIS A 220 -1.13 -10.92 -10.26
N GLY A 221 -0.69 -9.96 -9.46
CA GLY A 221 0.70 -9.86 -9.03
C GLY A 221 1.14 -10.97 -8.07
N ARG A 222 0.22 -11.52 -7.28
CA ARG A 222 0.51 -12.59 -6.34
C ARG A 222 0.69 -13.94 -7.06
N TYR A 223 -0.24 -14.31 -7.93
CA TYR A 223 -0.26 -15.66 -8.50
C TYR A 223 0.32 -15.76 -9.91
N VAL A 224 0.19 -14.71 -10.73
CA VAL A 224 0.59 -14.73 -12.15
C VAL A 224 1.88 -13.94 -12.36
N CYS A 225 1.85 -12.63 -12.19
CA CYS A 225 2.98 -11.73 -12.41
C CYS A 225 3.96 -11.71 -11.21
N LYS A 226 4.40 -12.90 -10.78
CA LYS A 226 5.28 -13.18 -9.63
C LYS A 226 6.61 -12.43 -9.73
N ALA A 227 7.22 -12.10 -8.59
CA ALA A 227 8.42 -11.26 -8.53
C ALA A 227 9.63 -11.84 -9.27
N ARG A 228 9.95 -13.12 -9.04
CA ARG A 228 11.14 -13.77 -9.62
C ARG A 228 10.89 -14.34 -11.02
N LYS A 229 9.90 -15.24 -11.15
CA LYS A 229 9.54 -15.90 -12.41
C LYS A 229 8.06 -15.64 -12.69
N PRO A 230 7.70 -14.63 -13.51
CA PRO A 230 6.31 -14.40 -13.87
C PRO A 230 5.77 -15.57 -14.68
N ASP A 231 4.51 -15.89 -14.47
CA ASP A 231 3.79 -16.99 -15.11
C ASP A 231 3.06 -16.48 -16.35
N CYS A 232 3.82 -16.01 -17.35
CA CYS A 232 3.23 -15.42 -18.55
C CYS A 232 2.28 -16.38 -19.31
N PRO A 233 2.51 -17.71 -19.37
CA PRO A 233 1.54 -18.64 -19.95
C PRO A 233 0.18 -18.65 -19.23
N ALA A 234 0.14 -18.34 -17.94
CA ALA A 234 -1.10 -18.21 -17.16
C ALA A 234 -1.69 -16.78 -17.19
N CYS A 235 -1.13 -15.87 -18.00
CA CYS A 235 -1.52 -14.47 -18.02
C CYS A 235 -2.58 -14.19 -19.09
N VAL A 236 -3.76 -13.75 -18.66
CA VAL A 236 -4.87 -13.37 -19.57
C VAL A 236 -4.60 -12.10 -20.38
N ILE A 237 -3.53 -11.37 -20.09
CA ILE A 237 -3.13 -10.15 -20.82
C ILE A 237 -1.78 -10.32 -21.55
N ALA A 238 -1.29 -11.55 -21.77
CA ALA A 238 0.07 -11.77 -22.28
C ALA A 238 0.34 -11.13 -23.65
N ASP A 239 -0.62 -11.21 -24.56
CA ASP A 239 -0.64 -10.60 -25.91
C ASP A 239 -0.56 -9.07 -25.86
N ILE A 240 -1.26 -8.43 -24.92
CA ILE A 240 -1.26 -6.98 -24.77
C ILE A 240 -0.18 -6.46 -23.80
N CYS A 241 0.43 -7.34 -23.01
CA CYS A 241 1.43 -6.99 -21.99
C CYS A 241 2.70 -6.42 -22.64
N LYS A 242 3.12 -5.25 -22.16
CA LYS A 242 4.32 -4.52 -22.62
C LYS A 242 5.58 -4.79 -21.78
N SER A 243 5.53 -5.80 -20.91
CA SER A 243 6.70 -6.23 -20.12
C SER A 243 7.79 -6.79 -21.03
N LYS A 244 9.02 -6.31 -20.84
CA LYS A 244 10.21 -6.89 -21.52
C LYS A 244 10.59 -8.27 -20.97
N GLU A 245 10.11 -8.61 -19.77
CA GLU A 245 10.38 -9.88 -19.08
C GLU A 245 9.37 -10.98 -19.46
N LYS A 246 8.41 -10.71 -20.36
CA LYS A 246 7.38 -11.71 -20.70
C LYS A 246 7.99 -12.89 -21.46
N THR A 247 7.46 -14.09 -21.21
CA THR A 247 7.97 -15.33 -21.84
C THR A 247 7.06 -15.87 -22.94
N THR A 248 5.90 -15.25 -23.18
CA THR A 248 4.97 -15.61 -24.25
C THR A 248 4.08 -14.42 -24.60
N ASP A 249 3.61 -14.39 -25.85
CA ASP A 249 2.59 -13.48 -26.38
C ASP A 249 1.21 -14.13 -26.48
N ILE A 250 1.10 -15.42 -26.14
CA ILE A 250 -0.17 -16.14 -26.16
C ILE A 250 -0.86 -15.94 -24.81
N PRO A 251 -2.07 -15.33 -24.77
CA PRO A 251 -2.78 -15.13 -23.52
C PRO A 251 -3.39 -16.44 -23.04
N ALA A 252 -3.47 -16.60 -21.72
CA ALA A 252 -4.24 -17.67 -21.12
C ALA A 252 -5.72 -17.58 -21.54
N PRO A 253 -6.46 -18.71 -21.58
CA PRO A 253 -7.89 -18.71 -21.85
C PRO A 253 -8.63 -17.72 -20.95
N LEU A 254 -9.47 -16.89 -21.56
CA LEU A 254 -10.27 -15.91 -20.84
C LEU A 254 -11.53 -16.58 -20.27
N MET A 255 -11.36 -17.30 -19.17
CA MET A 255 -12.45 -17.98 -18.47
C MET A 255 -12.46 -17.56 -16.99
N PRO A 256 -13.64 -17.58 -16.33
CA PRO A 256 -13.71 -17.37 -14.89
C PRO A 256 -12.84 -18.37 -14.14
N ILE A 257 -12.12 -17.90 -13.12
CA ILE A 257 -11.41 -18.74 -12.17
C ILE A 257 -12.25 -18.82 -10.89
N ALA A 258 -12.34 -20.01 -10.31
CA ALA A 258 -13.01 -20.23 -9.05
C ALA A 258 -12.53 -19.25 -7.95
N PRO A 259 -13.40 -18.89 -6.99
CA PRO A 259 -12.98 -18.21 -5.77
C PRO A 259 -11.83 -18.98 -5.09
N LEU A 260 -10.88 -18.26 -4.51
CA LEU A 260 -9.68 -18.87 -3.91
C LEU A 260 -10.04 -19.87 -2.80
N ASP A 261 -11.13 -19.57 -2.09
CA ASP A 261 -11.74 -20.31 -1.00
C ASP A 261 -12.05 -21.77 -1.40
N GLU A 262 -12.41 -22.00 -2.68
CA GLU A 262 -12.74 -23.33 -3.21
C GLU A 262 -11.51 -24.09 -3.71
N THR A 263 -10.47 -23.39 -4.17
CA THR A 263 -9.23 -24.04 -4.63
C THR A 263 -8.39 -24.64 -3.51
N PHE A 264 -8.36 -24.03 -2.31
CA PHE A 264 -7.61 -24.60 -1.17
C PHE A 264 -8.37 -25.71 -0.43
N ALA A 265 -9.70 -25.78 -0.56
CA ALA A 265 -10.50 -26.88 -0.04
C ALA A 265 -10.33 -28.19 -0.85
N ALA A 266 -9.85 -28.08 -2.10
CA ALA A 266 -9.60 -29.24 -2.97
C ALA A 266 -8.20 -29.87 -2.78
N GLU A 267 -7.31 -29.22 -2.04
CA GLU A 267 -5.93 -29.67 -1.80
C GLU A 267 -5.61 -29.95 -0.32
N ALA A 268 -6.62 -29.93 0.56
CA ALA A 268 -6.52 -30.22 2.01
C ALA A 268 -7.37 -31.43 2.39
#